data_AF-A0A7V3CX56-F1
#
_entry.id   AF-A0A7V3CX56-F1
#
_cell.length_a   1.000
_cell.length_b   1.000
_cell.length_c   1.000
_cell.angle_alpha   90.00
_cell.angle_beta   90.00
_cell.angle_gamma   90.00
#
_symmetry.space_group_name_H-M   'P 1'
#
loop_
_entity.id
_entity.type
_entity.pdbx_description
1 polymer ?
#
loop_
_entity_poly.entity_id
_entity_poly.type
_entity_poly.pdbx_seq_one_letter_code
_entity_poly.pdbx_strand_id
1 'polypeptide(L)'
;MNYNNQKFQKVYFNSPYPLKILLSSIYGYKQKEETYGKYFRDYLKLLKNLEYADNQILVNELEFNKKKFVEFAIKNSPFCKETYIDIKNFNEFPILTKNDLRKYKEKLIVDSLIKVSRMVHTSGTSGSALIFPITSKCFQREYAFKAMHYSWAGIDVLKKPRIATFSGHPVANPTRDKAPFWVYDFVNNWLVFSSYHINE
;
A
#
# COMPACT_ATOMS: atom_id res chain seq x y z
N MET A 1 -8.53 -10.14 3.42
CA MET A 1 -8.83 -11.15 2.40
C MET A 1 -9.18 -10.44 1.11
N ASN A 2 -9.20 -11.14 -0.04
CA ASN A 2 -9.88 -10.61 -1.22
C ASN A 2 -11.39 -10.73 -0.95
N TYR A 3 -11.91 -9.82 -0.11
CA TYR A 3 -13.27 -9.87 0.47
C TYR A 3 -14.38 -9.73 -0.58
N ASN A 4 -14.02 -9.43 -1.82
CA ASN A 4 -14.96 -9.37 -2.95
C ASN A 4 -15.47 -10.77 -3.37
N ASN A 5 -14.92 -11.86 -2.83
CA ASN A 5 -15.47 -13.20 -3.05
C ASN A 5 -16.52 -13.55 -1.98
N GLN A 6 -17.79 -13.34 -2.33
CA GLN A 6 -18.94 -13.61 -1.44
C GLN A 6 -18.98 -15.05 -0.90
N LYS A 7 -18.51 -16.04 -1.68
CA LYS A 7 -18.48 -17.45 -1.22
C LYS A 7 -17.50 -17.63 -0.07
N PHE A 8 -16.29 -17.08 -0.22
CA PHE A 8 -15.27 -17.14 0.83
C PHE A 8 -15.72 -16.41 2.10
N GLN A 9 -16.38 -15.27 1.95
CA GLN A 9 -16.93 -14.51 3.07
C GLN A 9 -18.00 -15.30 3.83
N LYS A 10 -18.94 -15.96 3.13
CA LYS A 10 -19.96 -16.83 3.75
C LYS A 10 -19.32 -17.98 4.53
N VAL A 11 -18.35 -18.67 3.93
CA VAL A 11 -17.61 -19.77 4.60
C VAL A 11 -16.91 -19.25 5.86
N TYR A 12 -16.18 -18.14 5.75
CA TYR A 12 -15.48 -17.55 6.89
C TYR A 12 -16.45 -17.14 8.01
N PHE A 13 -17.57 -16.48 7.69
CA PHE A 13 -18.52 -16.02 8.72
C PHE A 13 -19.22 -17.16 9.46
N ASN A 14 -19.52 -18.26 8.77
CA ASN A 14 -20.17 -19.44 9.34
C ASN A 14 -19.17 -20.41 10.01
N SER A 15 -17.86 -20.17 9.88
CA SER A 15 -16.84 -21.02 10.49
C SER A 15 -16.83 -20.89 12.02
N PRO A 16 -16.58 -21.99 12.76
CA PRO A 16 -16.33 -21.92 14.20
C PRO A 16 -15.09 -21.06 14.50
N TYR A 17 -15.04 -20.48 15.70
CA TYR A 17 -14.03 -19.47 16.04
C TYR A 17 -12.56 -19.93 15.85
N PRO A 18 -12.16 -21.16 16.24
CA PRO A 18 -10.80 -21.65 15.99
C PRO A 18 -10.43 -21.66 14.50
N LEU A 19 -11.39 -21.98 13.62
CA LEU A 19 -11.16 -21.96 12.17
C LEU A 19 -11.04 -20.53 11.64
N LYS A 20 -11.79 -19.57 12.20
CA LYS A 20 -11.62 -18.14 11.86
C LYS A 20 -10.22 -17.64 12.18
N ILE A 21 -9.69 -18.00 13.35
CA ILE A 21 -8.31 -17.70 13.75
C ILE A 21 -7.31 -18.27 12.73
N LEU A 22 -7.46 -19.55 12.37
CA LEU A 22 -6.58 -20.21 11.40
C LEU A 22 -6.63 -19.49 10.04
N LEU A 23 -7.83 -19.25 9.51
CA LEU A 23 -8.01 -18.57 8.23
C LEU A 23 -7.44 -17.13 8.24
N SER A 24 -7.64 -16.40 9.33
CA SER A 24 -7.07 -15.07 9.54
C SER A 24 -5.55 -15.10 9.62
N SER A 25 -4.97 -16.09 10.29
CA SER A 25 -3.51 -16.25 10.40
C SER A 25 -2.86 -16.67 9.07
N ILE A 26 -3.49 -17.56 8.31
CA ILE A 26 -3.05 -17.92 6.94
C ILE A 26 -3.08 -16.69 6.03
N TYR A 27 -4.16 -15.92 6.08
CA TYR A 27 -4.24 -14.68 5.32
C TYR A 27 -3.20 -13.65 5.76
N GLY A 28 -2.99 -13.53 7.07
CA GLY A 28 -1.96 -12.72 7.71
C GLY A 28 -0.56 -13.06 7.22
N TYR A 29 -0.24 -14.34 7.12
CA TYR A 29 1.03 -14.81 6.55
C TYR A 29 1.24 -14.32 5.11
N LYS A 30 0.23 -14.49 4.26
CA LYS A 30 0.30 -14.02 2.87
C LYS A 30 0.52 -12.50 2.80
N GLN A 31 -0.24 -11.72 3.58
CA GLN A 31 -0.04 -10.27 3.63
C GLN A 31 1.36 -9.89 4.12
N LYS A 32 1.86 -10.59 5.14
CA LYS A 32 3.19 -10.35 5.70
C LYS A 32 4.28 -10.51 4.65
N GLU A 33 4.22 -11.59 3.86
CA GLU A 33 5.17 -11.85 2.77
C GLU A 33 5.07 -10.79 1.66
N GLU A 34 3.85 -10.40 1.27
CA GLU A 34 3.63 -9.34 0.28
C GLU A 34 4.17 -7.98 0.76
N THR A 35 4.13 -7.72 2.07
CA THR A 35 4.44 -6.44 2.70
C THR A 35 5.91 -6.30 3.08
N TYR A 36 6.51 -7.31 3.70
CA TYR A 36 7.86 -7.26 4.28
C TYR A 36 8.91 -8.04 3.46
N GLY A 37 8.68 -8.11 2.15
CA GLY A 37 9.59 -8.74 1.19
C GLY A 37 10.90 -7.97 0.96
N LYS A 38 11.61 -8.33 -0.12
CA LYS A 38 12.95 -7.79 -0.42
C LYS A 38 12.96 -6.26 -0.52
N TYR A 39 12.05 -5.66 -1.30
CA TYR A 39 12.06 -4.21 -1.51
C TYR A 39 11.79 -3.45 -0.21
N PHE A 40 10.92 -3.97 0.67
CA PHE A 40 10.67 -3.37 1.97
C PHE A 40 11.96 -3.28 2.79
N ARG A 41 12.73 -4.38 2.84
CA ARG A 41 13.98 -4.46 3.61
C ARG A 41 15.04 -3.52 3.05
N ASP A 42 15.17 -3.48 1.73
CA ASP A 42 16.10 -2.58 1.04
C ASP A 42 15.76 -1.12 1.33
N TYR A 43 14.48 -0.74 1.20
CA TYR A 43 14.03 0.63 1.48
C TYR A 43 14.12 0.99 2.96
N LEU A 44 13.78 0.08 3.88
CA LEU A 44 13.90 0.36 5.31
C LEU A 44 15.36 0.58 5.71
N LYS A 45 16.29 -0.21 5.15
CA LYS A 45 17.73 -0.02 5.35
C LYS A 45 18.19 1.34 4.81
N LEU A 46 17.77 1.68 3.59
CA LEU A 46 18.08 3.00 3.00
C LEU A 46 17.58 4.14 3.88
N LEU A 47 16.31 4.07 4.30
CA LEU A 47 15.68 5.10 5.11
C LEU A 47 16.38 5.29 6.46
N LYS A 48 16.70 4.21 7.17
CA LYS A 48 17.45 4.28 8.44
C LYS A 48 18.85 4.88 8.27
N ASN A 49 19.51 4.61 7.14
CA ASN A 49 20.81 5.20 6.85
C ASN A 49 20.73 6.70 6.53
N LEU A 50 19.59 7.15 5.98
CA LEU A 50 19.38 8.54 5.58
C LEU A 50 18.74 9.41 6.68
N GLU A 51 18.17 8.80 7.72
CA GLU A 51 17.39 9.49 8.77
C GLU A 51 18.14 10.67 9.42
N TYR A 52 19.45 10.54 9.60
CA TYR A 52 20.33 11.54 10.20
C TYR A 52 21.45 11.97 9.25
N ALA A 53 21.28 11.75 7.94
CA ALA A 53 22.26 12.18 6.96
C ALA A 53 22.24 13.71 6.79
N ASP A 54 23.39 14.29 6.46
CA ASP A 54 23.48 15.71 6.16
C ASP A 54 22.58 16.10 4.99
N ASN A 55 22.06 17.33 5.04
CA ASN A 55 21.17 17.86 4.00
C ASN A 55 21.77 17.73 2.59
N GLN A 56 23.09 17.88 2.45
CA GLN A 56 23.75 17.72 1.15
C GLN A 56 23.62 16.29 0.59
N ILE A 57 23.70 15.27 1.46
CA ILE A 57 23.51 13.87 1.07
C ILE A 57 22.07 13.66 0.60
N LEU A 58 21.09 14.21 1.35
CA LEU A 58 19.67 14.11 0.99
C LEU A 58 19.36 14.80 -0.34
N VAL A 59 19.94 15.99 -0.58
CA VAL A 59 19.79 16.71 -1.86
C VAL A 59 20.39 15.91 -3.02
N ASN A 60 21.58 15.32 -2.82
CA ASN A 60 22.21 14.49 -3.84
C ASN A 60 21.36 13.25 -4.19
N GLU A 61 20.82 12.57 -3.17
CA GLU A 61 19.93 11.41 -3.35
C GLU A 61 18.62 11.80 -4.06
N LEU A 62 18.05 12.97 -3.72
CA LEU A 62 16.87 13.52 -4.38
C LEU A 62 17.14 13.77 -5.87
N GLU A 63 18.19 14.53 -6.20
CA GLU A 63 18.50 14.89 -7.59
C GLU A 63 18.84 13.65 -8.44
N PHE A 64 19.55 12.66 -7.87
CA PHE A 64 19.80 11.39 -8.52
C PHE A 64 18.51 10.63 -8.86
N ASN A 65 17.60 10.48 -7.88
CA ASN A 65 16.33 9.77 -8.09
C ASN A 65 15.39 10.52 -9.04
N LYS A 66 15.38 11.85 -8.97
CA LYS A 66 14.60 12.74 -9.84
C LYS A 66 15.03 12.60 -11.30
N LYS A 67 16.33 12.65 -11.58
CA LYS A 67 16.87 12.40 -12.94
C LYS A 67 16.44 11.04 -13.46
N LYS A 68 16.64 9.98 -12.66
CA LYS A 68 16.25 8.61 -13.02
C LYS A 68 14.75 8.49 -13.29
N PHE A 69 13.91 9.17 -12.52
CA PHE A 69 12.46 9.17 -12.72
C PHE A 69 12.07 9.86 -14.03
N VAL A 70 12.63 11.03 -14.33
CA VAL A 70 12.36 11.76 -15.58
C VAL A 70 12.78 10.96 -16.80
N GLU A 71 14.00 10.43 -16.80
CA GLU A 71 14.50 9.59 -17.89
C GLU A 71 13.60 8.37 -18.11
N PHE A 72 13.17 7.72 -17.02
CA PHE A 72 12.24 6.61 -17.10
C PHE A 72 10.87 7.05 -17.67
N ALA A 73 10.31 8.17 -17.20
CA ALA A 73 9.01 8.65 -17.63
C ALA A 73 9.01 9.01 -19.12
N ILE A 74 9.96 9.83 -19.59
CA ILE A 74 10.11 10.20 -21.01
C ILE A 74 10.32 8.93 -21.86
N LYS A 75 11.14 7.99 -21.41
CA LYS A 75 11.43 6.78 -22.19
C LYS A 75 10.27 5.77 -22.25
N ASN A 76 9.40 5.72 -21.26
CA ASN A 76 8.45 4.61 -21.12
C ASN A 76 6.96 5.01 -21.11
N SER A 77 6.61 6.24 -20.72
CA SER A 77 5.22 6.70 -20.73
C SER A 77 4.86 7.26 -22.11
N PRO A 78 3.82 6.73 -22.80
CA PRO A 78 3.30 7.32 -24.03
C PRO A 78 3.00 8.81 -23.90
N PHE A 79 2.39 9.23 -22.77
CA PHE A 79 2.08 10.63 -22.50
C PHE A 79 3.34 11.50 -22.50
N CYS A 80 4.40 11.08 -21.79
CA CYS A 80 5.63 11.86 -21.74
C CYS A 80 6.35 11.90 -23.09
N LYS A 81 6.33 10.80 -23.86
CA LYS A 81 6.90 10.77 -25.22
C LYS A 81 6.23 11.74 -26.16
N GLU A 82 4.90 11.84 -26.09
CA GLU A 82 4.14 12.71 -26.98
C GLU A 82 4.18 14.17 -26.55
N THR A 83 4.25 14.43 -25.24
CA THR A 83 4.08 15.78 -24.68
C THR A 83 5.41 16.49 -24.39
N TYR A 84 6.49 15.76 -24.09
CA TYR A 84 7.71 16.31 -23.48
C TYR A 84 8.99 15.96 -24.24
N ILE A 85 8.93 15.94 -25.57
CA ILE A 85 10.04 15.55 -26.47
C ILE A 85 11.30 16.40 -26.23
N ASP A 86 11.13 17.68 -25.90
CA ASP A 86 12.21 18.65 -25.78
C ASP A 86 12.49 19.14 -24.36
N ILE A 87 11.91 18.49 -23.33
CA ILE A 87 12.17 18.89 -21.94
C ILE A 87 13.59 18.49 -21.55
N LYS A 88 14.42 19.48 -21.23
CA LYS A 88 15.82 19.30 -20.80
C LYS A 88 15.98 19.44 -19.30
N ASN A 89 15.11 20.21 -18.65
CA ASN A 89 15.18 20.47 -17.22
C ASN A 89 13.90 20.02 -16.50
N PHE A 90 14.05 19.50 -15.28
CA PHE A 90 12.90 19.09 -14.47
C PHE A 90 11.89 20.23 -14.23
N ASN A 91 12.35 21.47 -14.12
CA ASN A 91 11.50 22.62 -13.83
C ASN A 91 10.61 23.01 -15.02
N GLU A 92 10.83 22.45 -16.20
CA GLU A 92 10.00 22.67 -17.40
C GLU A 92 8.77 21.77 -17.42
N PHE A 93 8.70 20.74 -16.56
CA PHE A 93 7.52 19.87 -16.49
C PHE A 93 6.32 20.65 -15.94
N PRO A 94 5.18 20.67 -16.66
CA PRO A 94 4.00 21.33 -16.18
C PRO A 94 3.38 20.57 -15.00
N ILE A 95 2.69 21.31 -14.14
CA ILE A 95 1.94 20.72 -13.03
C ILE A 95 0.69 20.04 -13.60
N LEU A 96 0.56 18.73 -13.38
CA LEU A 96 -0.62 17.97 -13.77
C LEU A 96 -1.72 18.08 -12.72
N THR A 97 -2.94 18.33 -13.17
CA THR A 97 -4.14 18.32 -12.32
C THR A 97 -4.75 16.92 -12.24
N LYS A 98 -5.68 16.72 -11.30
CA LYS A 98 -6.47 15.49 -11.20
C LYS A 98 -7.23 15.18 -12.50
N ASN A 99 -7.69 16.22 -13.21
CA ASN A 99 -8.40 16.04 -14.47
C ASN A 99 -7.46 15.59 -15.59
N ASP A 100 -6.22 16.09 -15.62
CA ASP A 100 -5.21 15.63 -16.58
C ASP A 100 -4.91 14.14 -16.37
N LEU A 101 -4.73 13.71 -15.12
CA LEU A 101 -4.49 12.30 -14.80
C LEU A 101 -5.64 11.38 -15.24
N ARG A 102 -6.89 11.87 -15.18
CA ARG A 102 -8.06 11.12 -15.66
C ARG A 102 -8.11 11.09 -17.18
N LYS A 103 -7.91 12.24 -17.82
CA LYS A 103 -7.97 12.41 -19.28
C LYS A 103 -6.89 11.57 -19.97
N TYR A 104 -5.68 11.54 -19.42
CA TYR A 104 -4.51 10.89 -20.02
C TYR A 104 -4.16 9.55 -19.35
N LYS A 105 -5.07 8.96 -18.55
CA LYS A 105 -4.81 7.76 -17.73
C LYS A 105 -4.11 6.65 -18.51
N GLU A 106 -4.64 6.28 -19.67
CA GLU A 106 -4.10 5.17 -20.49
C GLU A 106 -2.70 5.49 -21.02
N LYS A 107 -2.43 6.76 -21.37
CA LYS A 107 -1.14 7.20 -21.87
C LYS A 107 -0.09 7.42 -20.77
N LEU A 108 -0.53 7.71 -19.54
CA LEU A 108 0.35 7.90 -18.38
C LEU A 108 0.89 6.56 -17.87
N ILE A 109 0.13 5.48 -18.03
CA ILE A 109 0.50 4.17 -17.52
C ILE A 109 1.47 3.48 -18.49
N VAL A 110 2.56 2.95 -17.95
CA VAL A 110 3.52 2.14 -18.72
C VAL A 110 3.01 0.71 -18.80
N ASP A 111 2.76 0.21 -20.01
CA ASP A 111 2.17 -1.12 -20.26
C ASP A 111 2.93 -2.28 -19.59
N SER A 112 4.27 -2.22 -19.62
CA SER A 112 5.11 -3.24 -19.01
C SER A 112 4.92 -3.34 -17.49
N LEU A 113 4.49 -2.25 -16.84
CA LEU A 113 4.22 -2.23 -15.41
C LEU A 113 2.84 -2.75 -15.05
N ILE A 114 1.86 -2.72 -15.96
CA ILE A 114 0.49 -3.19 -15.69
C ILE A 114 0.49 -4.67 -15.29
N LYS A 115 1.20 -5.50 -16.06
CA LYS A 115 1.22 -6.97 -15.88
C LYS A 115 1.80 -7.41 -14.53
N VAL A 116 2.63 -6.58 -13.91
CA VAL A 116 3.32 -6.87 -12.64
C VAL A 116 2.80 -6.03 -11.47
N SER A 117 1.67 -5.34 -11.67
CA SER A 117 1.07 -4.44 -10.69
C SER A 117 -0.34 -4.87 -10.33
N ARG A 118 -0.80 -4.41 -9.16
CA ARG A 118 -2.22 -4.41 -8.82
C ARG A 118 -2.83 -3.06 -9.18
N MET A 119 -4.04 -3.07 -9.69
CA MET A 119 -4.82 -1.84 -9.86
C MET A 119 -5.39 -1.40 -8.51
N VAL A 120 -5.17 -0.15 -8.15
CA VAL A 120 -5.76 0.48 -6.97
C VAL A 120 -6.59 1.68 -7.39
N HIS A 121 -7.45 2.13 -6.48
CA HIS A 121 -8.23 3.33 -6.67
C HIS A 121 -8.14 4.24 -5.44
N THR A 122 -8.25 5.54 -5.65
CA THR A 122 -8.39 6.51 -4.56
C THR A 122 -9.85 6.60 -4.14
N SER A 123 -10.11 6.61 -2.84
CA SER A 123 -11.41 7.02 -2.30
C SER A 123 -11.62 8.53 -2.51
N GLY A 124 -12.85 8.97 -2.79
CA GLY A 124 -13.16 10.39 -2.93
C GLY A 124 -14.66 10.65 -2.99
N THR A 125 -15.09 11.76 -2.39
CA THR A 125 -16.50 12.18 -2.29
C THR A 125 -17.11 12.65 -3.61
N SER A 126 -16.28 13.08 -4.57
CA SER A 126 -16.70 13.66 -5.86
C SER A 126 -16.98 12.63 -6.97
N GLY A 127 -17.13 11.35 -6.65
CA GLY A 127 -17.38 10.26 -7.63
C GLY A 127 -16.26 10.01 -8.65
N SER A 128 -15.11 10.67 -8.49
CA SER A 128 -14.05 10.75 -9.50
C SER A 128 -12.75 10.13 -8.98
N ALA A 129 -12.77 8.82 -8.74
CA ALA A 129 -11.61 8.07 -8.29
C ALA A 129 -10.53 8.01 -9.37
N LEU A 130 -9.27 8.19 -8.99
CA LEU A 130 -8.13 7.82 -9.81
C LEU A 130 -7.95 6.30 -9.73
N ILE A 131 -7.65 5.67 -10.86
CA ILE A 131 -7.35 4.24 -10.95
C ILE A 131 -5.96 4.10 -11.55
N PHE A 132 -5.03 3.47 -10.85
CA PHE A 132 -3.64 3.37 -11.28
C PHE A 132 -2.98 2.07 -10.79
N PRO A 133 -1.94 1.58 -11.49
CA PRO A 133 -1.19 0.41 -11.06
C PRO A 133 -0.21 0.74 -9.93
N ILE A 134 -0.10 -0.17 -8.96
CA ILE A 134 0.97 -0.18 -7.95
C ILE A 134 1.76 -1.48 -8.08
N THR A 135 3.06 -1.35 -8.34
CA THR A 135 4.01 -2.48 -8.32
C THR A 135 4.26 -2.96 -6.89
N SER A 136 4.74 -4.19 -6.73
CA SER A 136 5.19 -4.70 -5.42
C SER A 136 6.29 -3.81 -4.80
N LYS A 137 7.20 -3.30 -5.62
CA LYS A 137 8.26 -2.37 -5.18
C LYS A 137 7.69 -1.09 -4.58
N CYS A 138 6.72 -0.44 -5.26
CA CYS A 138 6.07 0.76 -4.73
C CYS A 138 5.34 0.47 -3.41
N PHE A 139 4.57 -0.61 -3.36
CA PHE A 139 3.85 -0.98 -2.14
C PHE A 139 4.78 -1.24 -0.95
N GLN A 140 5.82 -2.03 -1.14
CA GLN A 140 6.76 -2.36 -0.09
C GLN A 140 7.57 -1.15 0.36
N ARG A 141 7.88 -0.21 -0.56
CA ARG A 141 8.47 1.09 -0.22
C ARG A 141 7.58 1.87 0.75
N GLU A 142 6.28 2.02 0.47
CA GLU A 142 5.37 2.75 1.37
C GLU A 142 5.32 2.13 2.77
N TYR A 143 5.34 0.79 2.85
CA TYR A 143 5.41 0.13 4.15
C TYR A 143 6.74 0.34 4.87
N ALA A 144 7.86 0.47 4.14
CA ALA A 144 9.15 0.81 4.74
C ALA A 144 9.13 2.21 5.36
N PHE A 145 8.52 3.20 4.70
CA PHE A 145 8.30 4.53 5.28
C PHE A 145 7.44 4.45 6.54
N LYS A 146 6.34 3.67 6.49
CA LYS A 146 5.49 3.44 7.67
C LYS A 146 6.28 2.80 8.82
N ALA A 147 7.13 1.83 8.52
CA ALA A 147 7.97 1.15 9.50
C ALA A 147 9.01 2.08 10.14
N MET A 148 9.64 2.98 9.35
CA MET A 148 10.52 4.03 9.89
C MET A 148 9.76 4.93 10.87
N HIS A 149 8.57 5.40 10.47
CA HIS A 149 7.75 6.26 11.33
C HIS A 149 7.35 5.54 12.64
N TYR A 150 6.96 4.26 12.59
CA TYR A 150 6.71 3.47 13.81
C TYR A 150 7.95 3.34 14.69
N SER A 151 9.14 3.25 14.09
CA SER A 151 10.38 3.09 14.85
C SER A 151 10.72 4.34 15.69
N TRP A 152 10.27 5.53 15.30
CA TRP A 152 10.38 6.74 16.12
C TRP A 152 9.61 6.63 17.43
N ALA A 153 8.55 5.82 17.47
CA ALA A 153 7.80 5.49 18.68
C ALA A 153 8.32 4.20 19.37
N GLY A 154 9.50 3.69 18.99
CA GLY A 154 10.06 2.45 19.54
C GLY A 154 9.37 1.16 19.05
N ILE A 155 8.52 1.24 18.01
CA ILE A 155 7.79 0.08 17.48
C ILE A 155 8.56 -0.52 16.31
N ASP A 156 9.10 -1.72 16.52
CA ASP A 156 9.72 -2.52 15.46
C ASP A 156 8.69 -3.48 14.84
N VAL A 157 8.15 -3.12 13.67
CA VAL A 157 7.13 -3.91 12.95
C VAL A 157 7.61 -5.32 12.56
N LEU A 158 8.93 -5.55 12.46
CA LEU A 158 9.48 -6.86 12.14
C LEU A 158 9.50 -7.80 13.34
N LYS A 159 9.44 -7.26 14.56
CA LYS A 159 9.35 -8.03 15.82
C LYS A 159 7.93 -8.46 16.19
N LYS A 160 6.98 -8.34 15.26
CA LYS A 160 5.56 -8.71 15.48
C LYS A 160 4.98 -8.06 16.76
N PRO A 161 4.98 -6.71 16.86
CA PRO A 161 4.40 -6.05 18.02
C PRO A 161 2.91 -6.41 18.13
N ARG A 162 2.36 -6.37 19.34
CA ARG A 162 0.92 -6.56 19.55
C ARG A 162 0.20 -5.34 18.97
N ILE A 163 -0.68 -5.55 17.99
CA ILE A 163 -1.48 -4.47 17.40
C ILE A 163 -2.96 -4.82 17.49
N ALA A 164 -3.76 -3.90 18.02
CA ALA A 164 -5.20 -3.95 17.94
C ALA A 164 -5.68 -2.98 16.86
N THR A 165 -6.52 -3.44 15.93
CA THR A 165 -7.09 -2.58 14.88
C THR A 165 -8.61 -2.66 14.88
N PHE A 166 -9.25 -1.51 14.79
CA PHE A 166 -10.67 -1.39 14.46
C PHE A 166 -10.74 -1.07 12.98
N SER A 167 -11.17 -2.05 12.17
CA SER A 167 -11.17 -1.90 10.72
C SER A 167 -12.57 -2.00 10.16
N GLY A 168 -12.84 -1.20 9.11
CA GLY A 168 -14.09 -1.26 8.34
C GLY A 168 -14.29 -2.57 7.58
N HIS A 169 -13.39 -3.54 7.72
CA HIS A 169 -13.55 -4.88 7.16
C HIS A 169 -14.13 -5.81 8.23
N PRO A 170 -15.37 -6.31 8.04
CA PRO A 170 -16.04 -7.10 9.06
C PRO A 170 -15.32 -8.45 9.24
N VAL A 171 -14.71 -8.65 10.41
CA VAL A 171 -14.16 -9.96 10.85
C VAL A 171 -15.23 -10.88 11.46
N ALA A 172 -16.44 -10.38 11.59
CA ALA A 172 -17.66 -11.06 11.98
C ALA A 172 -18.81 -10.58 11.08
N ASN A 173 -19.82 -11.41 10.86
CA ASN A 173 -21.01 -11.00 10.10
C ASN A 173 -21.60 -9.72 10.73
N PRO A 174 -21.87 -8.63 9.97
CA PRO A 174 -22.41 -7.39 10.50
C PRO A 174 -23.72 -7.52 11.30
N THR A 175 -24.51 -8.57 11.06
CA THR A 175 -25.77 -8.80 11.77
C THR A 175 -25.62 -9.68 13.02
N ARG A 176 -24.39 -9.98 13.43
CA ARG A 176 -24.11 -10.82 14.61
C ARG A 176 -24.38 -10.00 15.88
N ASP A 177 -25.07 -10.60 16.84
CA ASP A 177 -25.49 -9.95 18.09
C ASP A 177 -24.65 -10.38 19.31
N LYS A 178 -23.87 -11.46 19.19
CA LYS A 178 -23.07 -12.03 20.28
C LYS A 178 -21.59 -12.15 19.95
N ALA A 179 -20.72 -12.00 20.94
CA ALA A 179 -19.28 -12.18 20.81
C ALA A 179 -18.88 -13.56 20.22
N PRO A 180 -17.68 -13.73 19.65
CA PRO A 180 -16.65 -12.70 19.45
C PRO A 180 -16.91 -11.81 18.22
N PHE A 181 -16.60 -10.52 18.37
CA PHE A 181 -16.60 -9.50 17.29
C PHE A 181 -15.19 -9.17 16.79
N TRP A 182 -14.23 -10.03 17.12
CA TRP A 182 -12.82 -9.90 16.79
C TRP A 182 -12.26 -11.23 16.32
N VAL A 183 -11.10 -11.19 15.67
CA VAL A 183 -10.32 -12.38 15.32
C VAL A 183 -8.83 -12.11 15.55
N TYR A 184 -8.12 -13.15 15.97
CA TYR A 184 -6.67 -13.07 16.13
C TYR A 184 -5.94 -13.55 14.88
N ASP A 185 -4.91 -12.83 14.49
CA ASP A 185 -3.89 -13.24 13.53
C ASP A 185 -2.58 -13.48 14.28
N PHE A 186 -2.26 -14.76 14.52
CA PHE A 186 -1.06 -15.18 15.25
C PHE A 186 0.23 -14.93 14.47
N VAL A 187 0.15 -14.86 13.13
CA VAL A 187 1.32 -14.67 12.27
C VAL A 187 1.83 -13.25 12.38
N ASN A 188 0.93 -12.27 12.47
CA ASN A 188 1.28 -10.86 12.64
C ASN A 188 1.19 -10.35 14.08
N ASN A 189 0.60 -11.14 15.00
CA ASN A 189 0.33 -10.75 16.39
C ASN A 189 -0.72 -9.62 16.47
N TRP A 190 -1.75 -9.71 15.63
CA TRP A 190 -2.78 -8.70 15.49
C TRP A 190 -4.12 -9.18 16.03
N LEU A 191 -4.81 -8.30 16.75
CA LEU A 191 -6.19 -8.45 17.16
C LEU A 191 -7.04 -7.51 16.31
N VAL A 192 -7.83 -8.06 15.39
CA VAL A 192 -8.65 -7.28 14.48
C VAL A 192 -10.09 -7.28 15.00
N PHE A 193 -10.63 -6.10 15.23
CA PHE A 193 -12.01 -5.87 15.68
C PHE A 193 -12.90 -5.50 14.49
N SER A 194 -14.15 -5.92 14.57
CA SER A 194 -15.21 -5.52 13.64
C SER A 194 -15.74 -4.15 14.05
N SER A 195 -15.50 -3.12 13.23
CA SER A 195 -16.03 -1.78 13.51
C SER A 195 -17.56 -1.69 13.46
N TYR A 196 -18.23 -2.67 12.85
CA TYR A 196 -19.69 -2.73 12.75
C TYR A 196 -20.41 -3.04 14.07
N HIS A 197 -19.67 -3.53 15.08
CA HIS A 197 -20.21 -3.93 16.37
C HIS A 197 -19.73 -2.99 17.49
N ILE A 198 -19.18 -1.84 17.13
CA ILE A 198 -18.87 -0.76 18.08
C ILE A 198 -20.17 0.01 18.28
N ASN A 199 -20.75 -0.14 19.47
CA ASN A 199 -21.92 0.61 19.91
C ASN A 199 -21.54 1.42 21.17
N GLU A 200 -22.26 2.52 21.41
CA GLU A 200 -22.17 3.32 22.65
C GLU A 200 -22.83 2.63 23.84
#